data_AF-K0S440-F1
#
_entry.id   AF-K0S440-F1
#
_cell.length_a   1.000
_cell.length_b   1.000
_cell.length_c   1.000
_cell.angle_alpha   90.00
_cell.angle_beta   90.00
_cell.angle_gamma   90.00
#
_symmetry.space_group_name_H-M   'P 1'
#
loop_
_entity.id
_entity.type
_entity.pdbx_description
1 polymer ?
#
loop_
_entity_poly.entity_id
_entity_poly.type
_entity_poly.pdbx_seq_one_letter_code
_entity_poly.pdbx_strand_id
1 'polypeptide(L)'
;MIESELGGRRCEIVNLSSRPKLNGTTCVADEYLPGSNQYKVTLETKSKEVLVLGPDNLKRRDRTPEDCGYYIEFKNGRIIRHDFDSNEDCQAFVVAMKRGDTQPVVTEESEAAAEQAAAELLAELGIDDSPNNS
;
A
#
# COMPACT_ATOMS: atom_id res chain seq x y z
N MET A 1 4.05 -26.79 -9.90
CA MET A 1 4.40 -26.02 -11.11
C MET A 1 3.20 -25.15 -11.41
N ILE A 2 3.34 -23.83 -11.57
CA ILE A 2 2.20 -23.00 -11.97
C ILE A 2 1.82 -23.47 -13.38
N GLU A 3 0.59 -23.96 -13.56
CA GLU A 3 0.16 -24.63 -14.80
C GLU A 3 0.03 -23.66 -15.99
N SER A 4 0.23 -22.36 -15.77
CA SER A 4 0.12 -21.32 -16.79
C SER A 4 1.01 -20.11 -16.49
N GLU A 5 1.32 -19.31 -17.52
CA GLU A 5 2.25 -18.18 -17.44
C GLU A 5 1.79 -17.07 -16.47
N LEU A 6 0.47 -16.84 -16.39
CA LEU A 6 -0.11 -15.73 -15.63
C LEU A 6 -0.74 -16.17 -14.31
N GLY A 7 -0.83 -17.47 -14.04
CA GLY A 7 -1.44 -17.98 -12.80
C GLY A 7 -0.77 -17.42 -11.54
N GLY A 8 -1.57 -16.89 -10.63
CA GLY A 8 -1.16 -16.22 -9.39
C GLY A 8 -0.48 -14.86 -9.57
N ARG A 9 -0.38 -14.34 -10.80
CA ARG A 9 0.30 -13.08 -11.09
C ARG A 9 -0.68 -11.92 -11.18
N ARG A 10 -0.14 -10.73 -10.91
CA ARG A 10 -0.83 -9.47 -11.15
C ARG A 10 -0.74 -9.11 -12.63
N CYS A 11 -1.88 -8.71 -13.18
CA CYS A 11 -2.08 -8.40 -14.58
C CYS A 11 -2.86 -7.09 -14.73
N GLU A 12 -2.80 -6.52 -15.92
CA GLU A 12 -3.63 -5.44 -16.39
C GLU A 12 -4.57 -5.98 -17.46
N ILE A 13 -5.84 -5.59 -17.40
CA ILE A 13 -6.82 -5.94 -18.43
C ILE A 13 -6.57 -5.09 -19.67
N VAL A 14 -6.42 -5.76 -20.81
CA VAL A 14 -6.18 -5.14 -22.12
C VAL A 14 -7.15 -5.69 -23.17
N ASN A 15 -7.39 -4.92 -24.23
CA ASN A 15 -8.15 -5.38 -25.41
C ASN A 15 -9.55 -5.96 -25.12
N LEU A 16 -10.21 -5.59 -24.00
CA LEU A 16 -11.51 -6.12 -23.63
C LEU A 16 -12.64 -5.33 -24.32
N SER A 17 -13.05 -5.79 -25.50
CA SER A 17 -14.08 -5.10 -26.31
C SER A 17 -15.48 -5.13 -25.70
N SER A 18 -15.82 -6.16 -24.93
CA SER A 18 -17.15 -6.31 -24.32
C SER A 18 -17.41 -5.31 -23.18
N ARG A 19 -16.35 -4.88 -22.50
CA ARG A 19 -16.39 -3.93 -21.38
C ARG A 19 -15.17 -3.01 -21.44
N PRO A 20 -15.13 -2.05 -22.38
CA PRO A 20 -13.94 -1.24 -22.63
C PRO A 20 -13.50 -0.39 -21.43
N LYS A 21 -14.42 -0.10 -20.50
CA LYS A 21 -14.16 0.63 -19.26
C LYS A 21 -13.22 -0.09 -18.29
N LEU A 22 -13.06 -1.41 -18.44
CA LEU A 22 -12.17 -2.21 -17.60
C LEU A 22 -10.74 -2.27 -18.15
N ASN A 23 -10.49 -1.76 -19.36
CA ASN A 23 -9.13 -1.71 -19.89
C ASN A 23 -8.27 -0.76 -19.04
N GLY A 24 -7.07 -1.19 -18.69
CA GLY A 24 -6.17 -0.49 -17.77
C GLY A 24 -6.39 -0.86 -16.30
N THR A 25 -7.49 -1.55 -15.96
CA THR A 25 -7.74 -2.00 -14.59
C THR A 25 -6.80 -3.16 -14.22
N THR A 26 -6.20 -3.09 -13.04
CA THR A 26 -5.33 -4.14 -12.50
C THR A 26 -6.14 -5.26 -11.84
N CYS A 27 -5.66 -6.49 -11.97
CA CYS A 27 -6.29 -7.70 -11.45
C CYS A 27 -5.24 -8.75 -11.07
N VAL A 28 -5.64 -9.75 -10.30
CA VAL A 28 -4.83 -10.94 -10.00
C VAL A 28 -5.45 -12.13 -10.72
N ALA A 29 -4.66 -12.88 -11.48
CA ALA A 29 -5.11 -14.09 -12.15
C ALA A 29 -5.06 -15.29 -11.19
N ASP A 30 -6.10 -15.44 -10.37
CA ASP A 30 -6.16 -16.39 -9.26
C ASP A 30 -6.06 -17.85 -9.72
N GLU A 31 -6.75 -18.21 -10.80
CA GLU A 31 -6.89 -19.59 -11.26
C GLU A 31 -6.87 -19.66 -12.78
N TYR A 32 -6.18 -20.65 -13.33
CA TYR A 32 -6.20 -20.95 -14.75
C TYR A 32 -7.16 -22.12 -15.04
N LEU A 33 -8.03 -21.93 -16.03
CA LEU A 33 -9.05 -22.86 -16.46
C LEU A 33 -8.60 -23.51 -17.79
N PRO A 34 -7.93 -24.69 -17.76
CA PRO A 34 -7.34 -25.30 -18.95
C PRO A 34 -8.39 -25.72 -19.99
N GLY A 35 -9.62 -26.00 -19.58
CA GLY A 35 -10.70 -26.42 -20.48
C GLY A 35 -11.18 -25.33 -21.45
N SER A 36 -11.01 -24.05 -21.10
CA SER A 36 -11.38 -22.90 -21.95
C SER A 36 -10.21 -21.99 -22.29
N ASN A 37 -8.99 -22.31 -21.82
CA ASN A 37 -7.81 -21.44 -21.93
C ASN A 37 -8.10 -20.02 -21.41
N GLN A 38 -8.67 -19.94 -20.20
CA GLN A 38 -9.04 -18.67 -19.56
C GLN A 38 -8.52 -18.61 -18.14
N TYR A 39 -8.53 -17.42 -17.57
CA TYR A 39 -8.16 -17.16 -16.19
C TYR A 39 -9.36 -16.61 -15.46
N LYS A 40 -9.60 -17.13 -14.26
CA LYS A 40 -10.41 -16.44 -13.26
C LYS A 40 -9.54 -15.35 -12.66
N VAL A 41 -9.97 -14.11 -12.78
CA VAL A 41 -9.23 -12.95 -12.29
C VAL A 41 -10.07 -12.18 -11.29
N THR A 42 -9.43 -11.67 -10.24
CA THR A 42 -10.05 -10.75 -9.27
C THR A 42 -9.52 -9.34 -9.50
N LEU A 43 -10.41 -8.38 -9.71
CA LEU A 43 -10.03 -6.97 -9.87
C LEU A 43 -9.46 -6.41 -8.57
N GLU A 44 -8.42 -5.60 -8.69
CA GLU A 44 -7.82 -4.87 -7.57
C GLU A 44 -8.51 -3.52 -7.39
N THR A 45 -9.82 -3.56 -7.26
CA THR A 45 -10.68 -2.43 -6.91
C THR A 45 -11.36 -2.73 -5.58
N LYS A 46 -11.99 -1.72 -4.95
CA LYS A 46 -12.73 -1.94 -3.69
C LYS A 46 -13.82 -3.00 -3.80
N SER A 47 -14.45 -3.17 -4.98
CA SER A 47 -15.51 -4.16 -5.19
C SER A 47 -15.00 -5.60 -5.31
N LYS A 48 -13.71 -5.79 -5.61
CA LYS A 48 -13.08 -7.11 -5.83
C LYS A 48 -13.90 -7.98 -6.80
N GLU A 49 -14.40 -7.38 -7.88
CA GLU A 49 -15.18 -8.10 -8.90
C GLU A 49 -14.34 -9.25 -9.49
N VAL A 50 -14.97 -10.39 -9.72
CA VAL A 50 -14.34 -11.57 -10.32
C VAL A 50 -14.81 -11.73 -11.76
N LEU A 51 -13.86 -11.92 -12.68
CA LEU A 51 -14.10 -12.08 -14.10
C LEU A 51 -13.42 -13.34 -14.63
N VAL A 52 -13.85 -13.82 -15.80
CA VAL A 52 -13.17 -14.87 -16.55
C VAL A 52 -12.69 -14.29 -17.86
N LEU A 53 -11.38 -14.23 -18.06
CA LEU A 53 -10.74 -13.56 -19.19
C LEU A 53 -9.76 -14.49 -19.91
N GLY A 54 -9.63 -14.32 -21.22
CA GLY A 54 -8.61 -15.03 -22.00
C GLY A 54 -7.21 -14.42 -21.81
N PRO A 55 -6.14 -15.15 -22.15
CA PRO A 55 -4.77 -14.65 -22.09
C PRO A 55 -4.57 -13.37 -22.92
N ASP A 56 -5.25 -13.25 -24.07
CA ASP A 56 -5.16 -12.07 -24.95
C ASP A 56 -5.72 -10.79 -24.30
N ASN A 57 -6.49 -10.94 -23.22
CA ASN A 57 -7.04 -9.84 -22.45
C ASN A 57 -6.22 -9.50 -21.21
N LEU A 58 -5.08 -10.15 -20.99
CA LEU A 58 -4.25 -9.99 -19.80
C LEU A 58 -2.82 -9.66 -20.18
N LYS A 59 -2.30 -8.59 -19.60
CA LYS A 59 -0.88 -8.23 -19.69
C LYS A 59 -0.27 -8.30 -18.30
N ARG A 60 0.82 -9.05 -18.12
CA ARG A 60 1.52 -9.10 -16.83
C ARG A 60 1.92 -7.69 -16.38
N ARG A 61 1.64 -7.38 -15.11
CA ARG A 61 1.96 -6.11 -14.47
C ARG A 61 2.35 -6.36 -13.01
N ASP A 62 3.64 -6.50 -12.78
CA ASP A 62 4.16 -6.75 -11.44
C ASP A 62 4.00 -5.51 -10.54
N ARG A 63 3.87 -5.73 -9.23
CA ARG A 63 3.79 -4.64 -8.26
C ARG A 63 5.13 -3.92 -8.16
N THR A 64 5.08 -2.60 -8.03
CA THR A 64 6.23 -1.74 -7.70
C THR A 64 5.91 -0.91 -6.47
N PRO A 65 6.89 -0.25 -5.83
CA PRO A 65 6.61 0.67 -4.73
C PRO A 65 5.65 1.83 -5.11
N GLU A 66 5.61 2.21 -6.38
CA GLU A 66 4.74 3.27 -6.89
C GLU A 66 3.38 2.74 -7.36
N ASP A 67 3.34 1.49 -7.81
CA ASP A 67 2.15 0.78 -8.24
C ASP A 67 2.01 -0.51 -7.43
N CYS A 68 1.70 -0.32 -6.16
CA CYS A 68 1.63 -1.40 -5.18
C CYS A 68 0.26 -2.07 -5.12
N GLY A 69 -0.79 -1.49 -5.72
CA GLY A 69 -2.17 -2.01 -5.74
C GLY A 69 -2.94 -1.89 -4.42
N TYR A 70 -2.25 -1.86 -3.28
CA TYR A 70 -2.79 -1.50 -1.96
C TYR A 70 -1.65 -0.97 -1.09
N TYR A 71 -1.97 -0.14 -0.09
CA TYR A 71 -1.00 0.38 0.86
C TYR A 71 -1.31 -0.13 2.27
N ILE A 72 -0.28 -0.54 3.02
CA ILE A 72 -0.43 -0.96 4.42
C ILE A 72 0.33 0.05 5.28
N GLU A 73 -0.38 0.69 6.20
CA GLU A 73 0.16 1.63 7.17
C GLU A 73 0.12 1.00 8.57
N PHE A 74 1.19 1.16 9.34
CA PHE A 74 1.23 0.79 10.74
C PHE A 74 1.19 2.05 11.59
N LYS A 75 0.09 2.26 12.32
CA LYS A 75 -0.12 3.46 13.13
C LYS A 75 -0.66 3.10 14.51
N ASN A 76 0.01 3.55 15.57
CA ASN A 76 -0.36 3.30 16.97
C ASN A 76 -0.64 1.81 17.28
N GLY A 77 0.20 0.91 16.76
CA GLY A 77 0.04 -0.54 16.93
C GLY A 77 -1.10 -1.17 16.13
N ARG A 78 -1.76 -0.42 15.23
CA ARG A 78 -2.80 -0.92 14.35
C ARG A 78 -2.30 -1.01 12.90
N ILE A 79 -2.76 -2.04 12.20
CA ILE A 79 -2.55 -2.22 10.76
C ILE A 79 -3.74 -1.62 10.02
N ILE A 80 -3.50 -0.63 9.17
CA ILE A 80 -4.50 0.01 8.32
C ILE A 80 -4.19 -0.38 6.87
N ARG A 81 -5.17 -0.97 6.19
CA ARG A 81 -5.07 -1.31 4.77
C ARG A 81 -5.86 -0.29 3.96
N HIS A 82 -5.19 0.37 3.03
CA HIS A 82 -5.77 1.29 2.06
C HIS A 82 -5.90 0.57 0.72
N ASP A 83 -7.14 0.28 0.33
CA ASP A 83 -7.48 -0.23 -1.00
C ASP A 83 -7.94 0.95 -1.88
N PHE A 84 -7.62 0.89 -3.18
CA PHE A 84 -7.87 1.97 -4.13
C PHE A 84 -8.90 1.57 -5.19
N ASP A 85 -9.58 2.54 -5.77
CA ASP A 85 -10.52 2.29 -6.88
C ASP A 85 -9.80 2.29 -8.24
N SER A 86 -8.67 2.99 -8.32
CA SER A 86 -7.81 3.05 -9.52
C SER A 86 -6.32 3.02 -9.15
N ASN A 87 -5.49 2.70 -10.14
CA ASN A 87 -4.04 2.77 -10.00
C ASN A 87 -3.56 4.21 -9.80
N GLU A 88 -4.22 5.17 -10.44
CA GLU A 88 -3.93 6.59 -10.34
C GLU A 88 -4.13 7.08 -8.89
N ASP A 89 -5.18 6.60 -8.22
CA ASP A 89 -5.43 6.90 -6.80
C ASP A 89 -4.34 6.31 -5.90
N CYS A 90 -3.92 5.06 -6.17
CA CYS A 90 -2.81 4.42 -5.46
C CYS A 90 -1.52 5.24 -5.59
N GLN A 91 -1.19 5.65 -6.82
CA GLN A 91 0.00 6.47 -7.10
C GLN A 91 -0.10 7.83 -6.42
N ALA A 92 -1.24 8.51 -6.51
CA ALA A 92 -1.47 9.79 -5.86
C ALA A 92 -1.32 9.69 -4.34
N PHE A 93 -1.83 8.62 -3.73
CA PHE A 93 -1.68 8.35 -2.30
C PHE A 93 -0.21 8.12 -1.92
N VAL A 94 0.51 7.28 -2.66
CA VAL A 94 1.94 7.01 -2.40
C VAL A 94 2.77 8.29 -2.57
N VAL A 95 2.48 9.12 -3.57
CA VAL A 95 3.17 10.42 -3.77
C VAL A 95 2.86 11.38 -2.62
N ALA A 96 1.59 11.45 -2.18
CA ALA A 96 1.19 12.28 -1.05
C ALA A 96 1.89 11.82 0.24
N MET A 97 1.98 10.51 0.48
CA MET A 97 2.72 9.94 1.60
C MET A 97 4.20 10.30 1.52
N LYS A 98 4.88 10.08 0.38
CA LYS A 98 6.30 10.46 0.22
C LYS A 98 6.57 11.95 0.45
N ARG A 99 5.59 12.83 0.17
CA ARG A 99 5.69 14.28 0.49
C ARG A 99 5.35 14.58 1.96
N GLY A 100 4.47 13.79 2.59
CA GLY A 100 4.16 13.89 4.01
C GLY A 100 5.23 13.26 4.92
N ASP A 101 6.00 12.30 4.40
CA ASP A 101 7.17 11.67 5.04
C ASP A 101 8.40 12.58 5.07
N THR A 102 8.32 13.78 4.47
CA THR A 102 8.99 14.96 5.03
C THR A 102 8.29 15.37 6.34
N GLN A 103 8.19 14.43 7.28
CA GLN A 103 8.13 14.80 8.69
C GLN A 103 9.38 15.63 8.97
N PRO A 104 9.31 16.65 9.85
CA PRO A 104 10.53 17.32 10.29
C PRO A 104 11.49 16.22 10.74
N VAL A 105 12.65 16.12 10.08
CA VAL A 105 13.78 15.37 10.62
C VAL A 105 13.87 15.80 12.08
N VAL A 106 13.87 14.84 13.01
CA VAL A 106 14.23 15.14 14.39
C VAL A 106 15.66 15.64 14.30
N THR A 107 15.81 16.96 14.33
CA THR A 107 17.09 17.63 14.39
C THR A 107 17.54 17.61 15.84
N GLU A 108 18.85 17.66 16.06
CA GLU A 108 19.40 17.81 17.42
C GLU A 108 18.77 19.00 18.16
N GLU A 109 18.37 20.05 17.43
CA GLU A 109 17.67 21.21 17.97
C GLU A 109 16.26 20.87 18.49
N SER A 110 15.49 20.06 17.77
CA SER A 110 14.17 19.63 18.20
C SER A 110 14.21 18.65 19.39
N GLU A 111 15.27 17.83 19.47
CA GLU A 111 15.53 16.93 20.59
C GLU A 111 15.93 17.71 21.85
N ALA A 112 16.87 18.66 21.71
CA ALA A 112 17.28 19.55 22.80
C ALA A 112 16.12 20.40 23.33
N ALA A 113 15.25 20.92 22.46
CA ALA A 113 14.08 21.68 22.87
C ALA A 113 13.07 20.83 23.67
N ALA A 114 12.88 19.56 23.29
CA ALA A 114 12.02 18.64 24.02
C ALA A 114 12.60 18.29 25.40
N GLU A 115 13.91 18.07 25.48
CA GLU A 115 14.62 17.78 26.73
C GLU A 115 14.61 18.98 27.69
N GLN A 116 14.82 20.19 27.16
CA GLN A 116 14.71 21.42 27.95
C GLN A 116 13.28 21.61 28.49
N ALA A 117 12.26 21.44 27.66
CA ALA A 117 10.87 21.55 28.10
C ALA A 117 10.51 20.51 29.18
N ALA A 118 11.06 19.30 29.08
CA ALA A 118 10.90 18.28 30.12
C ALA A 118 11.59 18.69 31.43
N ALA A 119 12.82 19.22 31.36
CA ALA A 119 13.54 19.71 32.53
C ALA A 119 12.84 20.88 33.22
N GLU A 120 12.28 21.83 32.46
CA GLU A 120 11.50 22.95 33.00
C GLU A 120 10.23 22.48 33.73
N LEU A 121 9.51 21.51 33.17
CA LEU A 121 8.33 20.92 33.83
C LEU A 121 8.71 20.16 35.11
N LEU A 122 9.83 19.43 35.12
CA LEU A 122 10.32 18.74 36.31
C LEU A 122 10.71 19.74 37.42
N ALA A 123 11.35 20.84 37.04
CA ALA A 123 11.71 21.93 37.96
C ALA A 123 10.46 22.60 38.56
N GLU A 124 9.42 22.84 37.75
CA GLU A 124 8.16 23.42 38.24
C GLU A 124 7.38 22.47 39.17
N LEU A 125 7.49 21.16 38.96
CA LEU A 125 6.94 20.14 39.85
C LEU A 125 7.78 19.90 41.11
N GLY A 126 8.96 20.51 41.23
CA GLY A 126 9.86 20.36 42.37
C GLY A 126 10.44 18.94 42.51
N ILE A 127 10.50 18.19 41.41
CA ILE A 127 11.08 16.84 41.38
C ILE A 127 12.56 17.01 41.05
N ASP A 128 13.37 17.18 42.09
CA ASP A 128 14.82 17.14 41.97
C ASP A 128 15.26 15.66 41.93
N ASP A 129 15.97 15.24 40.87
CA ASP A 129 16.53 13.90 40.73
C ASP A 129 17.77 13.77 41.64
N SER A 130 17.53 13.85 42.94
CA SER A 130 18.55 13.61 43.94
C SER A 130 18.84 12.11 43.96
N PRO A 131 20.08 11.66 43.66
CA PRO A 131 20.42 10.26 43.83
C PRO A 131 20.34 9.97 45.33
N ASN A 132 19.34 9.20 45.73
CA ASN A 132 19.19 8.72 47.09
C ASN A 132 20.36 7.78 47.42
N ASN A 133 21.48 8.35 47.85
CA ASN A 133 22.59 7.61 48.44
C ASN A 133 22.36 7.58 49.95
N SER A 134 22.48 6.37 50.50
CA SER A 134 22.01 5.91 51.82
C SER A 134 22.36 6.77 53.03
#